data_AF-A0A5E4Q5R1-F1
#
_entry.id   AF-A0A5E4Q5R1-F1
#
_cell.length_a   1.000
_cell.length_b   1.000
_cell.length_c   1.000
_cell.angle_alpha   90.00
_cell.angle_beta   90.00
_cell.angle_gamma   90.00
#
_symmetry.space_group_name_H-M   'P 1'
#
loop_
_entity.id
_entity.type
_entity.pdbx_description
1 polymer ?
#
loop_
_entity_poly.entity_id
_entity_poly.type
_entity_poly.pdbx_seq_one_letter_code
_entity_poly.pdbx_strand_id
1 'polypeptide(L)'
;MSTCRSRREIREMIDKIQANVEEVKKKHSAILSAPQSDEKTKHELEDLMADIKKTANKVRGKLKQQNIEQEEHSNKSSADLRIRKTQHSTLSRKFVEVMTEYNRTQTDYRDRCKNRILRQLEITGRATTDDELEAMLEQDNPAVFTQGTLADIEARHADIIKLETSIRELHDMFMDMAMLVER
;
A
#
# COMPACT_ATOMS: atom_id res chain seq x y z
N MET A 1 -18.03 22.76 18.05
CA MET A 1 -16.55 22.70 17.93
C MET A 1 -16.03 21.29 17.61
N SER A 2 -16.73 20.22 17.97
CA SER A 2 -16.28 18.82 17.84
C SER A 2 -16.05 18.33 16.40
N THR A 3 -16.92 18.66 15.45
CA THR A 3 -16.83 18.20 14.04
C THR A 3 -15.64 18.79 13.28
N CYS A 4 -15.20 20.00 13.66
CA CYS A 4 -14.06 20.68 13.05
C CYS A 4 -12.72 20.05 13.45
N ARG A 5 -12.66 19.44 14.65
CA ARG A 5 -11.47 18.77 15.20
C ARG A 5 -11.24 17.41 14.53
N SER A 6 -12.29 16.59 14.47
CA SER A 6 -12.27 15.28 13.78
C SER A 6 -11.87 15.40 12.31
N ARG A 7 -12.33 16.44 11.61
CA ARG A 7 -11.92 16.73 10.22
C ARG A 7 -10.41 16.98 10.08
N ARG A 8 -9.85 17.82 10.96
CA ARG A 8 -8.43 18.17 10.91
C ARG A 8 -7.57 16.92 11.15
N GLU A 9 -7.99 16.09 12.09
CA GLU A 9 -7.33 14.81 12.38
C GLU A 9 -7.33 13.85 11.17
N ILE A 10 -8.44 13.72 10.43
CA ILE A 10 -8.47 12.86 9.23
C ILE A 10 -7.49 13.39 8.18
N ARG A 11 -7.47 14.71 7.95
CA ARG A 11 -6.54 15.32 7.00
C ARG A 11 -5.09 15.09 7.39
N GLU A 12 -4.74 15.33 8.66
CA GLU A 12 -3.39 15.11 9.17
C GLU A 12 -2.96 13.64 9.04
N MET A 13 -3.87 12.68 9.27
CA MET A 13 -3.60 11.27 9.04
C MET A 13 -3.37 10.94 7.56
N ILE A 14 -4.14 11.51 6.64
CA ILE A 14 -3.93 11.33 5.20
C ILE A 14 -2.58 11.92 4.77
N ASP A 15 -2.25 13.12 5.26
CA ASP A 15 -0.97 13.78 4.96
C ASP A 15 0.21 12.96 5.51
N LYS A 16 0.05 12.33 6.69
CA LYS A 16 1.04 11.40 7.24
C LYS A 16 1.22 10.17 6.36
N ILE A 17 0.14 9.56 5.89
CA ILE A 17 0.22 8.42 4.96
C ILE A 17 0.99 8.84 3.72
N GLN A 18 0.65 9.98 3.12
CA GLN A 18 1.32 10.50 1.93
C GLN A 18 2.83 10.67 2.15
N ALA A 19 3.25 11.23 3.29
CA ALA A 19 4.66 11.36 3.64
C ALA A 19 5.35 9.99 3.77
N ASN A 20 4.70 9.03 4.43
CA ASN A 20 5.25 7.67 4.56
C ASN A 20 5.36 6.96 3.21
N VAL A 21 4.41 7.16 2.28
CA VAL A 21 4.47 6.59 0.92
C VAL A 21 5.72 7.08 0.18
N GLU A 22 6.05 8.37 0.30
CA GLU A 22 7.27 8.92 -0.30
C GLU A 22 8.54 8.35 0.33
N GLU A 23 8.54 8.12 1.65
CA GLU A 23 9.67 7.44 2.31
C GLU A 23 9.79 5.96 1.88
N VAL A 24 8.67 5.25 1.72
CA VAL A 24 8.65 3.88 1.19
C VAL A 24 9.29 3.82 -0.20
N LYS A 25 8.96 4.75 -1.11
CA LYS A 25 9.61 4.85 -2.44
C LYS A 25 11.13 4.97 -2.33
N LYS A 26 11.62 5.82 -1.42
CA LYS A 26 13.07 6.02 -1.21
C LYS A 26 13.72 4.75 -0.68
N LYS A 27 13.11 4.08 0.31
CA LYS A 27 13.65 2.82 0.89
C LYS A 27 13.66 1.69 -0.13
N HIS A 28 12.59 1.54 -0.90
CA HIS A 28 12.54 0.61 -2.03
C HIS A 28 13.67 0.86 -3.05
N SER A 29 13.89 2.12 -3.43
CA SER A 29 15.00 2.47 -4.33
C SER A 29 16.36 2.14 -3.72
N ALA A 30 16.56 2.42 -2.43
CA ALA A 30 17.81 2.13 -1.73
C ALA A 30 18.11 0.63 -1.72
N ILE A 31 17.12 -0.20 -1.37
CA ILE A 31 17.24 -1.67 -1.33
C ILE A 31 17.61 -2.23 -2.71
N LEU A 32 17.02 -1.70 -3.79
CA LEU A 32 17.32 -2.18 -5.14
C LEU A 32 18.69 -1.72 -5.66
N SER A 33 19.17 -0.57 -5.21
CA SER A 33 20.47 -0.02 -5.61
C SER A 33 21.66 -0.68 -4.92
N ALA A 34 21.43 -1.31 -3.76
CA ALA A 34 22.48 -1.96 -2.99
C ALA A 34 22.67 -3.44 -3.43
N PRO A 35 23.93 -3.92 -3.55
CA PRO A 35 24.22 -5.33 -3.85
C PRO A 35 23.74 -6.28 -2.74
N GLN A 36 23.79 -5.81 -1.48
CA GLN A 36 23.22 -6.47 -0.33
C GLN A 36 22.31 -5.47 0.39
N SER A 37 21.10 -5.91 0.73
CA SER A 37 20.14 -5.09 1.45
C SER A 37 20.63 -4.80 2.87
N ASP A 38 20.71 -3.53 3.23
CA ASP A 38 20.95 -3.09 4.60
C ASP A 38 19.75 -3.46 5.49
N GLU A 39 20.00 -4.25 6.54
CA GLU A 39 18.95 -4.77 7.44
C GLU A 39 18.22 -3.63 8.16
N LYS A 40 18.92 -2.54 8.45
CA LYS A 40 18.31 -1.33 9.02
C LYS A 40 17.31 -0.71 8.05
N THR A 41 17.67 -0.58 6.77
CA THR A 41 16.77 -0.07 5.72
C THR A 41 15.54 -0.96 5.55
N LYS A 42 15.68 -2.29 5.67
CA LYS A 42 14.53 -3.22 5.66
C LYS A 42 13.61 -3.01 6.86
N HIS A 43 14.17 -2.91 8.06
CA HIS A 43 13.37 -2.69 9.26
C HIS A 43 12.61 -1.36 9.21
N GLU A 44 13.27 -0.28 8.76
CA GLU A 44 12.62 1.02 8.57
C GLU A 44 11.50 0.97 7.52
N LEU A 45 11.66 0.17 6.46
CA LEU A 45 10.60 -0.05 5.47
C LEU A 45 9.40 -0.78 6.09
N GLU A 46 9.64 -1.83 6.87
CA GLU A 46 8.57 -2.57 7.56
C GLU A 46 7.78 -1.68 8.53
N ASP A 47 8.47 -0.83 9.29
CA ASP A 47 7.85 0.14 10.18
C ASP A 47 6.97 1.14 9.42
N LEU A 48 7.46 1.66 8.28
CA LEU A 48 6.68 2.57 7.43
C LEU A 48 5.42 1.89 6.87
N MET A 49 5.54 0.65 6.39
CA MET A 49 4.40 -0.13 5.88
C MET A 49 3.38 -0.40 6.99
N ALA A 50 3.83 -0.77 8.19
CA ALA A 50 2.98 -0.98 9.35
C ALA A 50 2.25 0.31 9.78
N ASP A 51 2.94 1.45 9.78
CA ASP A 51 2.35 2.74 10.14
C ASP A 51 1.35 3.24 9.08
N ILE A 52 1.62 3.02 7.79
CA ILE A 52 0.67 3.25 6.70
C ILE A 52 -0.59 2.41 6.93
N LYS A 53 -0.45 1.10 7.11
CA LYS A 53 -1.57 0.19 7.37
C LYS A 53 -2.41 0.62 8.56
N LYS A 54 -1.75 0.94 9.69
CA LYS A 54 -2.43 1.37 10.92
C LYS A 54 -3.16 2.69 10.72
N THR A 55 -2.53 3.66 10.07
CA THR A 55 -3.10 4.99 9.85
C THR A 55 -4.24 4.95 8.83
N ALA A 56 -4.09 4.19 7.75
CA ALA A 56 -5.12 3.98 6.74
C ALA A 56 -6.38 3.34 7.35
N ASN A 57 -6.22 2.32 8.21
CA ASN A 57 -7.35 1.70 8.91
C ASN A 57 -8.10 2.68 9.83
N LYS A 58 -7.38 3.59 10.50
CA LYS A 58 -8.00 4.65 11.31
C LYS A 58 -8.76 5.65 10.44
N VAL A 59 -8.18 6.09 9.32
CA VAL A 59 -8.86 6.99 8.38
C VAL A 59 -10.13 6.35 7.84
N ARG A 60 -10.05 5.09 7.37
CA ARG A 60 -11.20 4.29 6.92
C ARG A 60 -12.32 4.26 7.98
N GLY A 61 -11.98 3.92 9.22
CA GLY A 61 -12.95 3.87 10.32
C GLY A 61 -13.63 5.21 10.58
N LYS A 62 -12.87 6.31 10.61
CA LYS A 62 -13.42 7.65 10.80
C LYS A 62 -14.30 8.12 9.65
N LEU A 63 -13.94 7.80 8.40
CA LEU A 63 -14.75 8.11 7.22
C LEU A 63 -16.07 7.33 7.27
N LYS A 64 -16.05 6.03 7.58
CA LYS A 64 -17.27 5.22 7.75
C LYS A 64 -18.21 5.79 8.82
N GLN A 65 -17.66 6.15 9.99
CA GLN A 65 -18.46 6.73 11.09
C GLN A 65 -19.13 8.05 10.69
N GLN A 66 -18.41 8.94 9.99
CA GLN A 66 -18.97 10.22 9.53
C GLN A 66 -20.10 10.04 8.50
N ASN A 67 -20.10 8.96 7.74
CA ASN A 67 -21.18 8.67 6.78
C ASN A 67 -22.47 8.26 7.51
N ILE A 68 -22.36 7.37 8.51
CA ILE A 68 -23.51 6.91 9.32
C ILE A 68 -24.13 8.09 10.10
N GLU A 69 -23.30 8.93 10.74
CA GLU A 69 -23.76 10.12 11.47
C GLU A 69 -24.49 11.14 10.56
N GLN A 70 -24.23 11.14 9.26
CA GLN A 70 -24.93 12.00 8.29
C GLN A 70 -26.30 11.43 7.90
N GLU A 71 -26.44 10.10 7.81
CA GLU A 71 -27.72 9.44 7.50
C GLU A 71 -28.73 9.61 8.65
N GLU A 72 -28.28 9.52 9.91
CA GLU A 72 -29.14 9.65 11.10
C GLU A 72 -29.61 11.09 11.40
N HIS A 73 -28.94 12.11 10.87
CA HIS A 73 -29.18 13.52 11.18
C HIS A 73 -29.85 14.33 10.05
N SER A 74 -30.64 13.67 9.20
CA SER A 74 -31.35 14.30 8.06
C SER A 74 -32.26 15.48 8.44
N ASN A 75 -32.60 15.65 9.72
CA ASN A 75 -33.44 16.73 10.25
C ASN A 75 -32.69 18.04 10.66
N LYS A 76 -31.38 18.18 10.40
CA LYS A 76 -30.61 19.41 10.67
C LYS A 76 -30.61 20.38 9.47
N SER A 77 -30.34 21.67 9.72
CA SER A 77 -30.27 22.74 8.69
C SER A 77 -29.51 22.31 7.42
N SER A 78 -30.13 22.53 6.26
CA SER A 78 -29.63 22.18 4.92
C SER A 78 -28.19 22.67 4.65
N ALA A 79 -27.76 23.78 5.24
CA ALA A 79 -26.42 24.31 5.04
C ALA A 79 -25.33 23.48 5.76
N ASP A 80 -25.54 23.08 7.02
CA ASP A 80 -24.57 22.28 7.78
C ASP A 80 -24.43 20.88 7.18
N LEU A 81 -25.55 20.28 6.74
CA LEU A 81 -25.57 18.99 6.07
C LEU A 81 -24.78 19.02 4.74
N ARG A 82 -24.97 20.07 3.93
CA ARG A 82 -24.20 20.25 2.67
C ARG A 82 -22.70 20.39 2.93
N ILE A 83 -22.30 21.21 3.90
CA ILE A 83 -20.89 21.39 4.25
C ILE A 83 -20.26 20.06 4.67
N ARG A 84 -20.95 19.27 5.51
CA ARG A 84 -20.46 17.95 5.95
C ARG A 84 -20.30 16.96 4.78
N LYS A 85 -21.28 16.89 3.87
CA LYS A 85 -21.22 16.04 2.67
C LYS A 85 -20.04 16.39 1.76
N THR A 86 -19.86 17.68 1.44
CA THR A 86 -18.75 18.13 0.59
C THR A 86 -17.40 17.79 1.22
N GLN A 87 -17.24 18.00 2.53
CA GLN A 87 -15.98 17.71 3.22
C GLN A 87 -15.69 16.21 3.28
N HIS A 88 -16.71 15.38 3.55
CA HIS A 88 -16.57 13.93 3.54
C HIS A 88 -16.10 13.44 2.16
N SER A 89 -16.77 13.85 1.08
CA SER A 89 -16.39 13.52 -0.30
C SER A 89 -14.95 13.95 -0.62
N THR A 90 -14.54 15.15 -0.19
CA THR A 90 -13.20 15.67 -0.42
C THR A 90 -12.13 14.83 0.28
N LEU A 91 -12.35 14.48 1.55
CA LEU A 91 -11.41 13.67 2.33
C LEU A 91 -11.36 12.22 1.82
N SER A 92 -12.50 11.63 1.47
CA SER A 92 -12.58 10.29 0.88
C SER A 92 -11.83 10.22 -0.45
N ARG A 93 -12.01 11.21 -1.33
CA ARG A 93 -11.26 11.29 -2.60
C ARG A 93 -9.76 11.40 -2.37
N LYS A 94 -9.32 12.30 -1.48
CA LYS A 94 -7.89 12.45 -1.16
C LYS A 94 -7.30 11.16 -0.56
N PHE A 95 -8.05 10.48 0.30
CA PHE A 95 -7.61 9.20 0.87
C PHE A 95 -7.44 8.13 -0.22
N VAL A 96 -8.42 7.98 -1.11
CA VAL A 96 -8.34 7.04 -2.25
C VAL A 96 -7.15 7.36 -3.15
N GLU A 97 -6.91 8.63 -3.45
CA GLU A 97 -5.77 9.08 -4.25
C GLU A 97 -4.43 8.65 -3.63
N VAL A 98 -4.23 8.95 -2.35
CA VAL A 98 -3.00 8.58 -1.63
C VAL A 98 -2.81 7.06 -1.54
N MET A 99 -3.89 6.30 -1.30
CA MET A 99 -3.81 4.84 -1.25
C MET A 99 -3.57 4.22 -2.64
N THR A 100 -4.06 4.87 -3.71
CA THR A 100 -3.79 4.45 -5.10
C THR A 100 -2.32 4.64 -5.44
N GLU A 101 -1.73 5.76 -5.02
CA GLU A 101 -0.30 6.01 -5.19
C GLU A 101 0.56 5.04 -4.36
N TYR A 102 0.12 4.68 -3.15
CA TYR A 102 0.76 3.62 -2.38
C TYR A 102 0.69 2.26 -3.09
N ASN A 103 -0.47 1.88 -3.63
CA ASN A 103 -0.61 0.63 -4.39
C ASN A 103 0.33 0.61 -5.60
N ARG A 104 0.37 1.71 -6.37
CA ARG A 104 1.30 1.87 -7.50
C ARG A 104 2.76 1.69 -7.07
N THR A 105 3.15 2.31 -5.95
CA THR A 105 4.50 2.17 -5.39
C THR A 105 4.84 0.71 -5.07
N GLN A 106 3.90 -0.05 -4.52
CA GLN A 106 4.07 -1.47 -4.19
C GLN A 106 4.20 -2.32 -5.47
N THR A 107 3.32 -2.12 -6.45
CA THR A 107 3.37 -2.83 -7.75
C THR A 107 4.67 -2.53 -8.49
N ASP A 108 5.07 -1.26 -8.59
CA ASP A 108 6.32 -0.86 -9.26
C ASP A 108 7.54 -1.52 -8.60
N TYR A 109 7.56 -1.65 -7.27
CA TYR A 109 8.64 -2.34 -6.57
C TYR A 109 8.61 -3.86 -6.76
N ARG A 110 7.41 -4.48 -6.77
CA ARG A 110 7.23 -5.90 -7.08
C ARG A 110 7.81 -6.23 -8.46
N ASP A 111 7.48 -5.45 -9.47
CA ASP A 111 7.95 -5.65 -10.84
C ASP A 111 9.47 -5.49 -10.94
N ARG A 112 10.06 -4.56 -10.18
CA ARG A 112 11.53 -4.44 -10.10
C ARG A 112 12.20 -5.63 -9.42
N CYS A 113 11.59 -6.19 -8.38
CA CYS A 113 12.06 -7.43 -7.76
C CYS A 113 11.98 -8.61 -8.73
N LYS A 114 10.86 -8.75 -9.45
CA LYS A 114 10.69 -9.77 -10.51
C LYS A 114 11.79 -9.66 -11.58
N ASN A 115 12.01 -8.46 -12.10
CA ASN A 115 13.07 -8.21 -13.09
C ASN A 115 14.49 -8.53 -12.58
N ARG A 116 14.77 -8.29 -11.29
CA ARG A 116 16.05 -8.69 -10.68
C ARG A 116 16.21 -10.21 -10.64
N ILE A 117 15.16 -10.94 -10.25
CA ILE A 117 15.18 -12.41 -10.22
C ILE A 117 15.40 -12.95 -11.64
N LEU A 118 14.65 -12.44 -12.62
CA LEU A 118 14.79 -12.82 -14.03
C LEU A 118 16.24 -12.68 -14.50
N ARG A 119 16.86 -11.53 -14.22
CA ARG A 119 18.26 -11.28 -14.58
C ARG A 119 19.24 -12.23 -13.87
N GLN A 120 18.99 -12.60 -12.62
CA GLN A 120 19.82 -13.59 -11.91
C GLN A 120 19.68 -15.00 -12.51
N LEU A 121 18.49 -15.38 -12.96
CA LEU A 121 18.27 -16.65 -13.66
C LEU A 121 18.96 -16.66 -15.03
N GLU A 122 18.92 -15.57 -15.78
CA GLU A 122 19.65 -15.44 -17.04
C GLU A 122 21.18 -15.55 -16.85
N ILE A 123 21.73 -14.93 -15.80
CA ILE A 123 23.18 -15.01 -15.47
C ILE A 123 23.60 -16.44 -15.14
N THR A 124 22.73 -17.22 -14.49
CA THR A 124 22.97 -18.64 -14.18
C THR A 124 22.72 -19.57 -15.38
N GLY A 125 22.34 -19.01 -16.54
CA GLY A 125 22.10 -19.76 -17.77
C GLY A 125 20.70 -20.38 -17.87
N ARG A 126 19.77 -19.99 -16.99
CA ARG A 126 18.38 -20.45 -17.01
C ARG A 126 17.50 -19.41 -17.72
N ALA A 127 17.25 -19.62 -19.00
CA ALA A 127 16.20 -18.89 -19.71
C ALA A 127 14.85 -19.21 -19.07
N THR A 128 14.16 -18.18 -18.57
CA THR A 128 12.85 -18.28 -17.92
C THR A 128 11.95 -17.24 -18.55
N THR A 129 10.75 -17.62 -18.98
CA THR A 129 9.76 -16.67 -19.50
C THR A 129 9.08 -15.91 -18.36
N ASP A 130 8.40 -14.81 -18.68
CA ASP A 130 7.68 -14.01 -17.68
C ASP A 130 6.57 -14.83 -16.98
N ASP A 131 5.87 -15.66 -17.74
CA ASP A 131 4.79 -16.55 -17.26
C ASP A 131 5.35 -17.67 -16.37
N GLU A 132 6.47 -18.28 -16.76
CA GLU A 132 7.14 -19.29 -15.94
C GLU A 132 7.66 -18.69 -14.63
N LEU A 133 8.22 -17.49 -14.68
CA LEU A 133 8.68 -16.79 -13.48
C LEU A 133 7.51 -16.46 -12.55
N GLU A 134 6.37 -16.01 -13.10
CA GLU A 134 5.17 -15.76 -12.30
C GLU A 134 4.68 -17.03 -11.61
N ALA A 135 4.60 -18.15 -12.34
CA ALA A 135 4.23 -19.46 -11.80
C ALA A 135 5.22 -19.96 -10.73
N MET A 136 6.49 -19.59 -10.82
CA MET A 136 7.50 -19.87 -9.79
C MET A 136 7.34 -18.97 -8.56
N LEU A 137 6.95 -17.71 -8.74
CA LEU A 137 6.71 -16.77 -7.63
C LEU A 137 5.45 -17.12 -6.84
N GLU A 138 4.41 -17.62 -7.52
CA GLU A 138 3.17 -18.14 -6.91
C GLU A 138 3.42 -19.37 -6.03
N GLN A 139 4.47 -20.14 -6.31
CA GLN A 139 4.90 -21.22 -5.44
C GLN A 139 5.58 -20.60 -4.22
N ASP A 140 4.95 -20.71 -3.05
CA ASP A 140 5.50 -20.27 -1.75
C ASP A 140 6.67 -21.16 -1.27
N ASN A 141 7.46 -21.68 -2.22
CA ASN A 141 8.58 -22.57 -2.01
C ASN A 141 9.85 -22.00 -2.66
N PRO A 142 10.73 -21.35 -1.87
CA PRO A 142 12.00 -20.80 -2.36
C PRO A 142 12.93 -21.86 -2.97
N ALA A 143 12.72 -23.15 -2.64
CA ALA A 143 13.53 -24.25 -3.16
C ALA A 143 13.48 -24.37 -4.69
N VAL A 144 12.47 -23.80 -5.34
CA VAL A 144 12.30 -23.78 -6.79
C VAL A 144 13.44 -23.00 -7.51
N PHE A 145 14.18 -22.17 -6.77
CA PHE A 145 15.31 -21.37 -7.26
C PHE A 145 16.72 -21.96 -6.96
N THR A 146 16.81 -23.17 -6.38
CA THR A 146 18.02 -23.73 -5.73
C THR A 146 19.25 -24.07 -6.60
N GLN A 147 19.24 -23.85 -7.92
CA GLN A 147 20.39 -24.18 -8.78
C GLN A 147 21.43 -23.05 -8.90
N GLY A 148 21.95 -22.53 -7.78
CA GLY A 148 23.30 -21.92 -7.76
C GLY A 148 23.44 -20.44 -7.40
N THR A 149 22.37 -19.67 -7.19
CA THR A 149 22.45 -18.27 -6.68
C THR A 149 21.29 -17.95 -5.75
N LEU A 150 21.35 -18.44 -4.50
CA LEU A 150 20.19 -18.48 -3.60
C LEU A 150 19.87 -17.15 -2.90
N ALA A 151 20.85 -16.48 -2.28
CA ALA A 151 20.53 -15.48 -1.25
C ALA A 151 19.82 -14.21 -1.75
N ASP A 152 20.18 -13.69 -2.94
CA ASP A 152 19.50 -12.50 -3.49
C ASP A 152 18.10 -12.87 -4.00
N ILE A 153 17.96 -14.01 -4.70
CA ILE A 153 16.67 -14.47 -5.21
C ILE A 153 15.69 -14.73 -4.06
N GLU A 154 16.14 -15.44 -3.00
CA GLU A 154 15.34 -15.70 -1.80
C GLU A 154 14.93 -14.39 -1.11
N ALA A 155 15.85 -13.44 -0.98
CA ALA A 155 15.53 -12.13 -0.39
C ALA A 155 14.51 -11.34 -1.24
N ARG A 156 14.62 -11.37 -2.57
CA ARG A 156 13.66 -10.71 -3.47
C ARG A 156 12.30 -11.41 -3.46
N HIS A 157 12.26 -12.74 -3.39
CA HIS A 157 11.02 -13.52 -3.30
C HIS A 157 10.29 -13.25 -1.99
N ALA A 158 11.02 -13.21 -0.86
CA ALA A 158 10.46 -12.82 0.43
C ALA A 158 9.89 -11.40 0.42
N ASP A 159 10.56 -10.45 -0.26
CA ASP A 159 10.02 -9.12 -0.48
C ASP A 159 8.71 -9.18 -1.27
N ILE A 160 8.65 -9.91 -2.40
CA ILE A 160 7.45 -10.06 -3.24
C ILE A 160 6.25 -10.57 -2.43
N ILE A 161 6.42 -11.62 -1.60
CA ILE A 161 5.35 -12.18 -0.76
C ILE A 161 4.76 -11.12 0.18
N LYS A 162 5.62 -10.29 0.79
CA LYS A 162 5.18 -9.19 1.68
C LYS A 162 4.39 -8.13 0.90
N LEU A 163 4.85 -7.77 -0.30
CA LEU A 163 4.15 -6.80 -1.16
C LEU A 163 2.79 -7.32 -1.57
N GLU A 164 2.68 -8.58 -1.98
CA GLU A 164 1.41 -9.20 -2.40
C GLU A 164 0.39 -9.23 -1.26
N THR A 165 0.86 -9.51 -0.05
CA THR A 165 0.02 -9.40 1.15
C THR A 165 -0.47 -7.96 1.35
N SER A 166 0.42 -6.97 1.24
CA SER A 166 0.05 -5.55 1.35
C SER A 166 -0.93 -5.12 0.24
N ILE A 167 -0.73 -5.55 -1.00
CA ILE A 167 -1.60 -5.22 -2.15
C ILE A 167 -2.99 -5.84 -1.98
N ARG A 168 -3.07 -7.08 -1.50
CA ARG A 168 -4.35 -7.74 -1.20
C ARG A 168 -5.15 -6.98 -0.14
N GLU A 169 -4.49 -6.52 0.91
CA GLU A 169 -5.14 -5.69 1.95
C GLU A 169 -5.61 -4.33 1.42
N LEU A 170 -4.90 -3.74 0.44
CA LEU A 170 -5.34 -2.51 -0.24
C LEU A 170 -6.57 -2.75 -1.10
N HIS A 171 -6.62 -3.88 -1.81
CA HIS A 171 -7.79 -4.25 -2.60
C HIS A 171 -9.04 -4.36 -1.73
N ASP A 172 -8.96 -5.03 -0.59
CA ASP A 172 -10.07 -5.12 0.37
C ASP A 172 -10.52 -3.73 0.86
N MET A 173 -9.55 -2.83 1.10
CA MET A 173 -9.83 -1.45 1.47
C MET A 173 -10.53 -0.67 0.35
N PHE A 174 -10.14 -0.84 -0.90
CA PHE A 174 -10.78 -0.18 -2.03
C PHE A 174 -12.22 -0.65 -2.25
N MET A 175 -12.48 -1.95 -2.13
CA MET A 175 -13.84 -2.49 -2.19
C MET A 175 -14.74 -1.89 -1.10
N ASP A 176 -14.19 -1.76 0.11
CA ASP A 176 -14.84 -1.10 1.24
C ASP A 176 -15.16 0.38 1.00
N MET A 177 -14.26 1.10 0.32
CA MET A 177 -14.37 2.52 0.05
C MET A 177 -15.24 2.83 -1.17
N ALA A 178 -15.30 1.95 -2.16
CA ALA A 178 -16.19 2.07 -3.32
C ALA A 178 -17.65 2.21 -2.89
N MET A 179 -18.07 1.41 -1.90
CA MET A 179 -19.41 1.50 -1.28
C MET A 179 -19.69 2.84 -0.57
N LEU A 180 -18.66 3.61 -0.22
CA LEU A 180 -18.79 4.93 0.42
C LEU A 180 -18.75 6.10 -0.58
N VAL A 181 -18.19 5.89 -1.77
CA VAL A 181 -18.02 6.92 -2.80
C VAL A 181 -19.14 6.84 -3.86
N GLU A 182 -19.80 5.68 -4.02
CA GLU A 182 -20.98 5.49 -4.87
C GLU A 182 -22.28 6.02 -4.23
N ARG A 183 -22.38 7.32 -3.89
CA ARG A 183 -23.66 8.03 -3.65
C ARG A 183 -23.59 9.52 -3.95
#